data_AF-A0A2A6JBD2-F1
#
_entry.id   AF-A0A2A6JBD2-F1
#
_cell.length_a   1.000
_cell.length_b   1.000
_cell.length_c   1.000
_cell.angle_alpha   90.00
_cell.angle_beta   90.00
_cell.angle_gamma   90.00
#
_symmetry.space_group_name_H-M   'P 1'
#
loop_
_entity.id
_entity.type
_entity.pdbx_description
1 polymer ?
#
loop_
_entity_poly.entity_id
_entity_poly.type
_entity_poly.pdbx_seq_one_letter_code
_entity_poly.pdbx_strand_id
1 'polypeptide(L)'
;MHSLWPIVIGGILPALFWGITAIFQKQSAVAATGSAVYLIAFGVACALVGLAAALIWRPAPWTAGGLGFAATAGACFAAGTGLISFALSAYGVPVSKLAPIWSCNVLVTLAIGAVFLGEASELNVMKLAAGTLLILSGALLVSSA
;
A
#
# COMPACT_ATOMS: atom_id res chain seq x y z
N MET A 1 21.88 6.57 -20.35
CA MET A 1 21.62 7.09 -18.99
C MET A 1 20.25 6.57 -18.58
N HIS A 2 20.18 5.62 -17.64
CA HIS A 2 18.89 5.14 -17.14
C HIS A 2 18.20 6.27 -16.38
N SER A 3 17.02 6.69 -16.86
CA SER A 3 16.23 7.71 -16.19
C SER A 3 15.79 7.21 -14.82
N LEU A 4 16.08 7.96 -13.76
CA LEU A 4 15.65 7.67 -12.38
C LEU A 4 14.15 7.92 -12.18
N TRP A 5 13.49 8.56 -13.15
CA TRP A 5 12.12 9.03 -13.06
C TRP A 5 11.06 7.95 -12.76
N PRO A 6 11.15 6.72 -13.32
CA PRO A 6 10.21 5.64 -12.97
C PRO A 6 10.28 5.23 -11.49
N ILE A 7 11.47 5.26 -10.88
CA ILE A 7 11.66 4.94 -9.46
C ILE A 7 11.06 6.06 -8.58
N VAL A 8 11.19 7.31 -9.02
CA VAL A 8 10.61 8.46 -8.30
C VAL A 8 9.07 8.40 -8.35
N ILE A 9 8.49 8.23 -9.54
CA ILE A 9 7.03 8.20 -9.73
C ILE A 9 6.39 6.94 -9.16
N GLY A 10 6.99 5.78 -9.37
CA GLY A 10 6.44 4.48 -8.94
C GLY A 10 6.81 4.07 -7.51
N GLY A 11 7.83 4.69 -6.92
CA GLY A 11 8.35 4.32 -5.61
C GLY A 11 8.30 5.44 -4.58
N ILE A 12 9.15 6.47 -4.76
CA ILE A 12 9.36 7.51 -3.73
C ILE A 12 8.10 8.32 -3.46
N LEU A 13 7.46 8.86 -4.52
CA LEU A 13 6.25 9.67 -4.35
C LEU A 13 5.09 8.87 -3.72
N PRO A 14 4.75 7.65 -4.20
CA PRO A 14 3.76 6.81 -3.54
C PRO A 14 4.07 6.53 -2.07
N ALA A 15 5.33 6.28 -1.71
CA ALA A 15 5.72 6.04 -0.32
C ALA A 15 5.43 7.25 0.59
N LEU A 16 5.68 8.47 0.11
CA LEU A 16 5.35 9.70 0.85
C LEU A 16 3.83 9.85 1.05
N PHE A 17 3.04 9.67 -0.01
CA PHE A 17 1.58 9.73 0.09
C PHE A 17 1.02 8.65 1.02
N TRP A 18 1.59 7.44 1.00
CA TRP A 18 1.22 6.39 1.94
C TRP A 18 1.52 6.76 3.39
N GLY A 19 2.69 7.35 3.67
CA GLY A 19 3.04 7.84 5.00
C GLY A 19 2.06 8.92 5.49
N ILE A 20 1.70 9.87 4.63
CA ILE A 20 0.71 10.93 4.95
C ILE A 20 -0.68 10.31 5.18
N THR A 21 -1.07 9.34 4.35
CA THR A 21 -2.35 8.64 4.47
C THR A 21 -2.50 7.98 5.83
N ALA A 22 -1.43 7.37 6.37
CA ALA A 22 -1.46 6.73 7.69
C ALA A 22 -1.80 7.73 8.82
N ILE A 23 -1.35 8.99 8.72
CA ILE A 23 -1.67 10.04 9.69
C ILE A 23 -3.16 10.39 9.62
N PHE A 24 -3.69 10.65 8.42
CA PHE A 24 -5.11 10.97 8.26
C PHE A 24 -6.02 9.79 8.60
N GLN A 25 -5.58 8.56 8.36
CA GLN A 25 -6.28 7.35 8.78
C GLN A 25 -6.38 7.25 10.30
N LYS A 26 -5.31 7.56 11.04
CA LYS A 26 -5.36 7.68 12.50
C LYS A 26 -6.32 8.79 12.96
N GLN A 27 -6.24 9.97 12.34
CA GLN A 27 -7.14 11.07 12.69
C GLN A 27 -8.61 10.72 12.46
N SER A 28 -8.93 10.06 11.33
CA SER A 28 -10.25 9.52 11.04
C SER A 28 -10.68 8.52 12.13
N ALA A 29 -9.82 7.56 12.48
CA ALA A 29 -10.13 6.57 13.50
C ALA A 29 -10.42 7.19 14.88
N VAL A 30 -9.75 8.28 15.24
CA VAL A 30 -9.97 9.02 16.50
C VAL A 30 -11.23 9.89 16.44
N ALA A 31 -11.58 10.44 15.28
CA ALA A 31 -12.78 11.26 15.07
C ALA A 31 -14.10 10.47 15.09
N ALA A 32 -14.12 9.27 15.69
CA ALA A 32 -15.26 8.36 15.81
C ALA A 32 -15.91 7.92 14.49
N THR A 33 -15.22 8.09 13.34
CA THR A 33 -15.63 7.41 12.12
C THR A 33 -15.26 5.93 12.27
N GLY A 34 -16.24 5.06 12.47
CA GLY A 34 -16.01 3.61 12.45
C GLY A 34 -15.31 3.20 11.15
N SER A 35 -14.60 2.06 11.17
CA SER A 35 -13.79 1.58 10.04
C SER A 35 -14.58 1.50 8.72
N ALA A 36 -15.88 1.18 8.78
CA ALA A 36 -16.77 1.18 7.63
C ALA A 36 -16.92 2.58 6.97
N VAL A 37 -17.11 3.63 7.76
CA VAL A 37 -17.26 5.01 7.26
C VAL A 37 -15.94 5.48 6.63
N TYR A 38 -14.81 5.17 7.27
CA TYR A 38 -13.50 5.41 6.70
C TYR A 38 -13.35 4.74 5.33
N LEU A 39 -13.70 3.46 5.20
CA LEU A 39 -13.61 2.73 3.93
C LEU A 39 -14.49 3.31 2.83
N ILE A 40 -15.72 3.72 3.15
CA ILE A 40 -16.62 4.35 2.18
C ILE A 40 -16.04 5.67 1.70
N ALA A 41 -15.66 6.55 2.61
CA ALA A 41 -15.10 7.86 2.26
C ALA A 41 -13.78 7.73 1.48
N PHE A 42 -12.91 6.82 1.91
CA PHE A 42 -11.65 6.52 1.24
C PHE A 42 -11.88 5.95 -0.17
N GLY A 43 -12.82 5.01 -0.32
CA GLY A 43 -13.20 4.44 -1.60
C GLY A 43 -13.77 5.47 -2.57
N VAL A 44 -14.61 6.38 -2.09
CA VAL A 44 -15.12 7.52 -2.90
C VAL A 44 -13.97 8.42 -3.35
N ALA A 45 -13.03 8.75 -2.45
CA ALA A 45 -11.86 9.54 -2.82
C ALA A 45 -11.03 8.84 -3.92
N CYS A 46 -10.76 7.54 -3.80
CA CYS A 46 -10.07 6.76 -4.83
C CYS A 46 -10.82 6.77 -6.17
N ALA A 47 -12.15 6.63 -6.15
CA ALA A 47 -12.97 6.66 -7.37
C ALA A 47 -12.90 8.02 -8.07
N LEU A 48 -12.94 9.13 -7.30
CA LEU A 48 -12.83 10.48 -7.85
C LEU A 48 -11.45 10.74 -8.46
N VAL A 49 -10.37 10.33 -7.79
CA VAL A 49 -9.01 10.43 -8.35
C VAL A 49 -8.88 9.57 -9.61
N GLY A 50 -9.42 8.36 -9.62
CA GLY A 50 -9.43 7.47 -10.78
C GLY A 50 -10.21 8.07 -11.96
N LEU A 51 -11.35 8.71 -11.70
CA LEU A 51 -12.13 9.41 -12.73
C LEU A 51 -11.34 10.59 -13.32
N ALA A 52 -10.71 11.42 -12.48
CA ALA A 52 -9.87 12.51 -12.95
C ALA A 52 -8.68 11.99 -13.78
N ALA A 53 -8.03 10.91 -13.33
CA ALA A 53 -6.95 10.25 -14.05
C ALA A 53 -7.40 9.72 -15.42
N ALA A 54 -8.61 9.13 -15.52
CA ALA A 54 -9.16 8.66 -16.79
C ALA A 54 -9.42 9.78 -17.81
N LEU A 55 -9.62 11.02 -17.35
CA LEU A 55 -9.80 12.19 -18.21
C LEU A 55 -8.47 12.83 -18.65
N ILE A 56 -7.39 12.64 -17.87
CA ILE A 56 -6.09 13.27 -18.09
C ILE A 56 -5.12 12.33 -18.82
N TRP A 57 -5.09 11.05 -18.42
CA TRP A 57 -4.16 10.08 -18.97
C TRP A 57 -4.68 9.43 -20.24
N ARG A 58 -3.73 9.04 -21.10
CA ARG A 58 -3.97 8.54 -22.46
C ARG A 58 -5.04 7.42 -22.43
N PRO A 59 -6.08 7.47 -23.27
CA PRO A 59 -7.16 6.49 -23.23
C PRO A 59 -6.61 5.08 -23.44
N ALA A 60 -6.72 4.23 -22.42
CA ALA A 60 -6.52 2.79 -22.52
C ALA A 60 -7.88 2.11 -22.61
N PRO A 61 -8.02 1.01 -23.38
CA PRO A 61 -9.28 0.29 -23.46
C PRO A 61 -9.65 -0.32 -22.10
N TRP A 62 -10.92 -0.19 -21.73
CA TRP A 62 -11.46 -0.79 -20.52
C TRP A 62 -11.76 -2.26 -20.83
N THR A 63 -11.00 -3.17 -20.24
CA THR A 63 -11.17 -4.61 -20.46
C THR A 63 -11.77 -5.28 -19.23
N ALA A 64 -12.62 -6.29 -19.44
CA ALA A 64 -13.22 -7.05 -18.34
C ALA A 64 -12.14 -7.72 -17.45
N GLY A 65 -11.06 -8.23 -18.06
CA GLY A 65 -9.93 -8.81 -17.33
C GLY A 65 -9.20 -7.77 -16.46
N GLY A 66 -8.88 -6.60 -17.02
CA GLY A 66 -8.23 -5.52 -16.27
C GLY A 66 -9.09 -5.01 -15.11
N LEU A 67 -10.40 -4.86 -15.34
CA LEU A 67 -11.35 -4.50 -14.28
C LEU A 67 -11.43 -5.57 -13.18
N GLY A 68 -11.39 -6.86 -13.53
CA GLY A 68 -11.39 -7.96 -12.56
C GLY A 68 -10.15 -7.95 -11.65
N PHE A 69 -8.96 -7.73 -12.22
CA PHE A 69 -7.73 -7.59 -11.43
C PHE A 69 -7.75 -6.33 -10.56
N ALA A 70 -8.19 -5.19 -11.10
CA ALA A 70 -8.31 -3.95 -10.36
C ALA A 70 -9.30 -4.07 -9.18
N ALA A 71 -10.44 -4.73 -9.39
CA ALA A 71 -11.43 -4.99 -8.35
C ALA A 71 -10.86 -5.90 -7.24
N THR A 72 -10.12 -6.94 -7.62
CA THR A 72 -9.46 -7.85 -6.66
C THR A 72 -8.40 -7.11 -5.84
N ALA A 73 -7.55 -6.31 -6.49
CA ALA A 73 -6.57 -5.49 -5.81
C ALA A 73 -7.23 -4.48 -4.86
N GLY A 74 -8.31 -3.82 -5.32
CA GLY A 74 -9.10 -2.90 -4.51
C GLY A 74 -9.73 -3.56 -3.29
N ALA A 75 -10.26 -4.79 -3.42
CA ALA A 75 -10.82 -5.55 -2.31
C ALA A 75 -9.74 -5.91 -1.27
N CYS A 76 -8.58 -6.41 -1.69
CA CYS A 76 -7.46 -6.70 -0.79
C CYS A 76 -6.98 -5.43 -0.07
N PHE A 77 -6.86 -4.32 -0.79
CA PHE A 77 -6.48 -3.03 -0.25
C PHE A 77 -7.50 -2.55 0.80
N ALA A 78 -8.79 -2.56 0.45
CA ALA A 78 -9.87 -2.11 1.31
C ALA A 78 -9.94 -2.94 2.59
N ALA A 79 -9.81 -4.27 2.48
CA ALA A 79 -9.74 -5.14 3.65
C ALA A 79 -8.55 -4.78 4.55
N GLY A 80 -7.35 -4.63 3.98
CA GLY A 80 -6.15 -4.28 4.75
C GLY A 80 -6.26 -2.93 5.45
N THR A 81 -6.67 -1.88 4.75
CA THR A 81 -6.83 -0.55 5.36
C THR A 81 -8.00 -0.50 6.36
N GLY A 82 -9.04 -1.31 6.15
CA GLY A 82 -10.13 -1.49 7.10
C GLY A 82 -9.66 -2.09 8.42
N LEU A 83 -8.81 -3.12 8.36
CA LEU A 83 -8.19 -3.74 9.54
C LEU A 83 -7.26 -2.77 10.28
N ILE A 84 -6.49 -1.95 9.55
CA ILE A 84 -5.67 -0.89 10.16
C ILE A 84 -6.56 0.12 10.89
N SER A 85 -7.60 0.63 10.23
CA SER A 85 -8.55 1.57 10.82
C SER A 85 -9.25 1.00 12.06
N PHE A 86 -9.64 -0.28 12.00
CA PHE A 86 -10.20 -1.00 13.14
C PHE A 86 -9.18 -1.10 14.28
N ALA A 87 -7.93 -1.46 14.03
CA ALA A 87 -6.92 -1.56 15.07
C ALA A 87 -6.61 -0.21 15.73
N LEU A 88 -6.57 0.86 14.94
CA LEU A 88 -6.36 2.23 15.44
C LEU A 88 -7.52 2.72 16.32
N SER A 89 -8.77 2.41 15.94
CA SER A 89 -9.97 2.87 16.65
C SER A 89 -10.32 1.98 17.85
N ALA A 90 -10.31 0.65 17.68
CA ALA A 90 -10.74 -0.30 18.71
C ALA A 90 -9.66 -0.57 19.77
N TYR A 91 -8.38 -0.60 19.38
CA TYR A 91 -7.27 -0.91 20.29
C TYR A 91 -6.41 0.31 20.65
N GLY A 92 -6.63 1.47 20.02
CA GLY A 92 -5.90 2.71 20.33
C GLY A 92 -4.38 2.64 20.07
N VAL A 93 -3.92 1.66 19.27
CA VAL A 93 -2.49 1.42 19.06
C VAL A 93 -1.87 2.61 18.31
N PRO A 94 -0.67 3.08 18.68
CA PRO A 94 0.01 4.13 17.93
C PRO A 94 0.30 3.74 16.48
N VAL A 95 -0.03 4.63 15.55
CA VAL A 95 0.32 4.50 14.12
C VAL A 95 1.82 4.27 13.91
N SER A 96 2.67 4.84 14.75
CA SER A 96 4.13 4.67 14.69
C SER A 96 4.60 3.24 14.94
N LYS A 97 3.83 2.43 15.68
CA LYS A 97 4.13 1.01 15.91
C LYS A 97 3.60 0.11 14.81
N LEU A 98 2.43 0.44 14.29
CA LEU A 98 1.79 -0.36 13.25
C LEU A 98 2.37 -0.09 11.85
N ALA A 99 2.75 1.16 11.56
CA ALA A 99 3.23 1.56 10.23
C ALA A 99 4.43 0.75 9.72
N PRO A 100 5.50 0.57 10.51
CA PRO A 100 6.61 -0.27 10.08
C PRO A 100 6.22 -1.72 9.83
N ILE A 101 5.26 -2.26 10.59
CA ILE A 101 4.81 -3.65 10.48
C ILE A 101 4.01 -3.86 9.19
N TRP A 102 2.99 -3.05 8.91
CA TRP A 102 2.23 -3.23 7.67
C TRP A 102 3.04 -2.84 6.43
N SER A 103 4.05 -1.98 6.56
CA SER A 103 5.00 -1.69 5.49
C SER A 103 5.86 -2.89 5.09
N CYS A 104 5.90 -3.95 5.90
CA CYS A 104 6.46 -5.23 5.46
C CYS A 104 5.63 -5.93 4.37
N ASN A 105 4.45 -5.40 4.01
CA ASN A 105 3.68 -5.87 2.85
C ASN A 105 4.50 -5.89 1.55
N VAL A 106 5.52 -5.03 1.42
CA VAL A 106 6.45 -5.03 0.29
C VAL A 106 7.16 -6.37 0.14
N LEU A 107 7.47 -7.06 1.24
CA LEU A 107 8.09 -8.38 1.22
C LEU A 107 7.12 -9.45 0.70
N VAL A 108 5.84 -9.32 1.06
CA VAL A 108 4.76 -10.17 0.52
C VAL A 108 4.61 -9.93 -0.98
N THR A 109 4.62 -8.67 -1.43
CA THR A 109 4.60 -8.33 -2.86
C THR A 109 5.78 -8.93 -3.61
N LEU A 110 7.00 -8.85 -3.07
CA LEU A 110 8.20 -9.43 -3.69
C LEU A 110 8.11 -10.96 -3.76
N ALA A 111 7.65 -11.62 -2.69
CA ALA A 111 7.48 -13.07 -2.68
C ALA A 111 6.42 -13.54 -3.68
N ILE A 112 5.25 -12.87 -3.72
CA ILE A 112 4.18 -13.20 -4.65
C ILE A 112 4.59 -12.87 -6.08
N GLY A 113 5.26 -11.74 -6.33
CA GLY A 113 5.75 -11.34 -7.65
C GLY A 113 6.76 -12.36 -8.21
N ALA A 114 7.72 -12.79 -7.39
CA ALA A 114 8.70 -13.81 -7.78
C ALA A 114 8.04 -15.13 -8.22
N VAL A 115 6.97 -15.55 -7.54
CA VAL A 115 6.27 -16.83 -7.83
C VAL A 115 5.23 -16.68 -8.93
N PHE A 116 4.32 -15.71 -8.80
CA PHE A 116 3.14 -15.57 -9.64
C PHE A 116 3.43 -14.89 -10.98
N LEU A 117 4.37 -13.94 -11.00
CA LEU A 117 4.81 -13.26 -12.23
C LEU A 117 6.04 -13.93 -12.86
N GLY A 118 6.62 -14.93 -12.19
CA GLY A 118 7.80 -15.65 -12.68
C GLY A 118 9.09 -14.82 -12.62
N GLU A 119 9.09 -13.71 -11.86
CA GLU A 119 10.21 -12.78 -11.76
C GLU A 119 11.40 -13.36 -10.95
N ALA A 120 11.28 -14.56 -10.39
CA ALA A 120 12.31 -15.20 -9.58
C ALA A 120 13.68 -15.28 -10.28
N SER A 121 13.71 -15.49 -11.61
CA SER A 121 14.97 -15.57 -12.37
C SER A 121 15.66 -14.22 -12.59
N GLU A 122 14.93 -13.11 -12.45
CA GLU A 122 15.48 -11.77 -12.60
C GLU A 122 16.05 -11.21 -11.27
N LEU A 123 15.76 -11.89 -10.16
CA LEU A 123 16.11 -11.46 -8.82
C LEU A 123 17.48 -12.00 -8.39
N ASN A 124 18.32 -11.10 -7.86
CA ASN A 124 19.50 -11.53 -7.12
C ASN A 124 19.08 -11.98 -5.71
N VAL A 125 18.96 -13.30 -5.52
CA VAL A 125 18.48 -13.92 -4.27
C VAL A 125 19.25 -13.46 -3.04
N MET A 126 20.57 -13.26 -3.16
CA MET A 126 21.40 -12.81 -2.02
C MET A 126 21.11 -11.36 -1.63
N LYS A 127 21.02 -10.45 -2.60
CA LYS A 127 20.67 -9.04 -2.34
C LYS A 127 19.24 -8.91 -1.80
N LEU A 128 18.31 -9.72 -2.33
CA LEU A 128 16.93 -9.76 -1.87
C LEU A 128 16.82 -10.27 -0.43
N ALA A 129 17.52 -11.36 -0.09
CA ALA A 129 17.54 -11.90 1.26
C ALA A 129 18.14 -10.91 2.27
N ALA A 130 19.27 -10.29 1.92
CA ALA A 130 19.89 -9.27 2.75
C ALA A 130 18.97 -8.05 2.96
N GLY A 131 18.36 -7.54 1.88
CA GLY A 131 17.41 -6.43 1.95
C GLY A 131 16.17 -6.77 2.79
N THR A 132 15.65 -8.00 2.67
CA THR A 132 14.52 -8.51 3.46
C THR A 132 14.86 -8.50 4.96
N LEU A 133 16.03 -9.00 5.34
CA LEU A 133 16.47 -9.00 6.73
C LEU A 133 16.62 -7.58 7.28
N LEU A 134 17.13 -6.65 6.49
CA LEU A 134 17.26 -5.24 6.87
C LEU A 134 15.89 -4.58 7.08
N ILE A 135 14.92 -4.85 6.19
CA ILE A 135 13.55 -4.33 6.30
C ILE A 135 12.88 -4.87 7.57
N LEU A 136 12.95 -6.19 7.81
CA LEU A 136 12.35 -6.82 8.99
C LEU A 136 12.98 -6.29 10.28
N SER A 137 14.31 -6.23 10.33
CA SER A 137 15.04 -5.73 11.50
C SER A 137 14.69 -4.27 11.78
N GLY A 138 14.64 -3.43 10.74
CA GLY A 138 14.23 -2.03 10.85
C GLY A 138 12.78 -1.89 11.33
N ALA A 139 11.85 -2.69 10.79
CA ALA A 139 10.45 -2.66 11.20
C ALA A 139 10.27 -3.06 12.68
N LEU A 140 10.95 -4.11 13.13
CA LEU A 140 10.95 -4.53 14.53
C LEU A 140 11.57 -3.48 15.46
N LEU A 141 12.68 -2.86 15.04
CA LEU A 141 13.34 -1.82 15.82
C LEU A 141 12.45 -0.58 15.99
N VAL A 142 11.83 -0.12 14.90
CA VAL A 142 10.94 1.07 14.95
C VAL A 142 9.65 0.76 15.70
N SER A 143 9.08 -0.42 15.55
CA SER A 143 7.85 -0.79 16.26
C SER A 143 8.04 -1.04 17.76
N SER A 144 9.27 -1.29 18.21
CA SER A 144 9.64 -1.45 19.63
C SER A 144 10.08 -0.16 20.32
N ALA A 145 10.27 0.93 19.57
CA ALA A 145 10.46 2.28 20.10
C ALA A 145 9.18 2.83 20.75
#